data_AF-A0A1H1AW48-F1
#
_entry.id   AF-A0A1H1AW48-F1
#
_cell.length_a   1.000
_cell.length_b   1.000
_cell.length_c   1.000
_cell.angle_alpha   90.00
_cell.angle_beta   90.00
_cell.angle_gamma   90.00
#
_symmetry.space_group_name_H-M   'P 1'
#
loop_
_entity.id
_entity.type
_entity.pdbx_description
1 polymer ?
#
loop_
_entity_poly.entity_id
_entity_poly.type
_entity_poly.pdbx_seq_one_letter_code
_entity_poly.pdbx_strand_id
1 'polypeptide(L)'
;MSGLEVAIMGAVASQVSKTALEWLQSQGSEISEEEWKQVGYQIGIEIQSIDRQSQRNPEELKTLERELTNAAKVYQKLEIFGEDFDFDSDVVSLYSNLADICGEWAVDMKFNTSMEEHRSNFEELHKEYKETVM
;
A
#
# COMPACT_ATOMS: atom_id res chain seq x y z
N MET A 1 21.22 -0.46 4.28
CA MET A 1 19.85 -0.75 4.74
C MET A 1 19.38 0.41 5.55
N SER A 2 18.26 0.99 5.17
CA SER A 2 17.64 2.11 5.89
C SER A 2 16.88 1.61 7.13
N GLY A 3 16.58 2.52 8.07
CA GLY A 3 15.75 2.18 9.23
C GLY A 3 14.34 1.72 8.86
N LEU A 4 13.90 2.10 7.65
CA LEU A 4 12.63 1.70 7.05
C LEU A 4 12.58 0.23 6.68
N GLU A 5 13.58 -0.25 5.93
CA GLU A 5 13.66 -1.64 5.49
C GLU A 5 13.59 -2.56 6.71
N VAL A 6 14.29 -2.20 7.78
CA VAL A 6 14.28 -2.94 9.04
C VAL A 6 12.91 -2.89 9.72
N ALA A 7 12.24 -1.74 9.73
CA ALA A 7 10.93 -1.59 10.36
C ALA A 7 9.82 -2.35 9.60
N ILE A 8 9.78 -2.22 8.27
CA ILE A 8 8.79 -2.89 7.42
C ILE A 8 9.05 -4.40 7.36
N MET A 9 10.31 -4.85 7.21
CA MET A 9 10.63 -6.28 7.21
C MET A 9 10.39 -6.94 8.58
N GLY A 10 10.46 -6.16 9.67
CA GLY A 10 10.15 -6.63 11.02
C GLY A 10 8.66 -6.56 11.39
N ALA A 11 7.83 -5.89 10.58
CA ALA A 11 6.41 -5.78 10.82
C ALA A 11 5.71 -7.12 10.59
N VAL A 12 4.69 -7.40 11.39
CA VAL A 12 3.75 -8.47 11.06
C VAL A 12 2.95 -8.02 9.85
N ALA A 13 2.69 -8.98 8.96
CA ALA A 13 1.90 -8.83 7.75
C ALA A 13 0.71 -7.84 7.94
N SER A 14 -0.17 -8.11 8.91
CA SER A 14 -1.34 -7.28 9.22
C SER A 14 -1.08 -5.92 9.88
N GLN A 15 0.16 -5.40 9.84
CA GLN A 15 0.57 -4.11 10.39
C GLN A 15 1.53 -3.33 9.47
N VAL A 16 1.94 -3.87 8.31
CA VAL A 16 2.91 -3.22 7.41
C VAL A 16 2.49 -1.79 7.05
N SER A 17 1.21 -1.59 6.69
CA SER A 17 0.68 -0.26 6.35
C SER A 17 0.74 0.70 7.54
N LYS A 18 0.43 0.23 8.74
CA LYS A 18 0.50 1.06 9.95
C LYS A 18 1.96 1.45 10.27
N THR A 19 2.89 0.50 10.19
CA THR A 19 4.32 0.75 10.41
C THR A 19 4.88 1.72 9.37
N ALA A 20 4.51 1.57 8.10
CA ALA A 20 4.86 2.51 7.05
C ALA A 20 4.31 3.92 7.32
N LEU A 21 3.06 4.02 7.77
CA LEU A 21 2.43 5.30 8.13
C LEU A 21 3.16 6.01 9.27
N GLU A 22 3.48 5.29 10.34
CA GLU A 22 4.20 5.81 11.51
C GLU A 22 5.63 6.21 11.12
N TRP A 23 6.29 5.42 10.28
CA TRP A 23 7.60 5.73 9.77
C TRP A 23 7.58 7.00 8.90
N LEU A 24 6.67 7.12 7.93
CA LEU A 24 6.55 8.32 7.09
C LEU A 24 6.33 9.59 7.91
N GLN A 25 5.53 9.50 8.99
CA GLN A 25 5.35 10.61 9.92
C GLN A 25 6.62 10.99 10.69
N SER A 26 7.56 10.06 10.86
CA SER A 26 8.82 10.29 11.57
C SER A 26 9.93 10.92 10.71
N GLN A 27 9.87 10.79 9.38
CA GLN A 27 11.02 11.04 8.51
C GLN A 27 11.30 12.50 8.15
N GLY A 28 10.41 13.46 8.48
CA GLY A 28 10.63 14.86 8.10
C GLY A 28 10.88 15.01 6.59
N SER A 29 12.03 15.58 6.21
CA SER A 29 12.42 15.85 4.82
C SER A 29 13.61 15.04 4.27
N GLU A 30 13.93 13.91 4.89
CA GLU A 30 15.16 13.15 4.59
C GLU A 30 14.93 11.83 3.82
N ILE A 31 13.69 11.54 3.41
CA ILE A 31 13.38 10.32 2.66
C ILE A 31 14.00 10.36 1.26
N SER A 32 14.72 9.30 0.89
CA SER A 32 15.16 9.12 -0.50
C SER A 32 14.04 8.56 -1.38
N GLU A 33 14.09 8.84 -2.67
CA GLU A 33 13.12 8.33 -3.64
C GLU A 33 13.09 6.79 -3.69
N GLU A 34 14.25 6.13 -3.47
CA GLU A 34 14.34 4.67 -3.41
C GLU A 34 13.62 4.11 -2.17
N GLU A 35 13.81 4.72 -1.00
CA GLU A 35 13.10 4.32 0.22
C GLU A 35 11.59 4.53 0.07
N TRP A 36 11.20 5.67 -0.50
CA TRP A 36 9.81 6.01 -0.82
C TRP A 36 9.16 4.98 -1.74
N LYS A 37 9.85 4.55 -2.80
CA LYS A 37 9.46 3.44 -3.69
C LYS A 37 9.34 2.13 -2.90
N GLN A 38 10.34 1.77 -2.12
CA GLN A 38 10.33 0.51 -1.40
C GLN A 38 9.18 0.39 -0.39
N VAL A 39 8.77 1.48 0.26
CA VAL A 39 7.56 1.48 1.12
C VAL A 39 6.33 1.02 0.35
N GLY A 40 6.05 1.69 -0.77
CA GLY A 40 4.86 1.42 -1.55
C GLY A 40 4.81 0.00 -2.10
N TYR A 41 5.98 -0.54 -2.50
CA TYR A 41 6.10 -1.92 -2.94
C TYR A 41 5.70 -2.92 -1.85
N GLN A 42 6.25 -2.77 -0.64
CA GLN A 42 6.02 -3.70 0.47
C GLN A 42 4.57 -3.72 0.94
N ILE A 43 3.91 -2.55 0.94
CA ILE A 43 2.48 -2.45 1.24
C ILE A 43 1.68 -3.28 0.24
N GLY A 44 1.99 -3.19 -1.06
CA GLY A 44 1.21 -3.92 -2.06
C GLY A 44 1.41 -5.44 -2.00
N ILE A 45 2.64 -5.88 -1.70
CA ILE A 45 2.92 -7.30 -1.41
C ILE A 45 2.08 -7.78 -0.22
N GLU A 46 1.96 -6.95 0.81
CA GLU A 46 1.19 -7.30 1.99
C GLU A 46 -0.31 -7.40 1.71
N ILE A 47 -0.89 -6.42 0.99
CA ILE A 47 -2.30 -6.48 0.59
C ILE A 47 -2.59 -7.75 -0.22
N GLN A 48 -1.75 -8.11 -1.19
CA GLN A 48 -1.87 -9.37 -1.94
C GLN A 48 -1.74 -10.61 -1.05
N SER A 49 -0.91 -10.55 0.00
CA SER A 49 -0.75 -11.64 0.96
C SER A 49 -2.02 -11.84 1.78
N ILE A 50 -2.58 -10.78 2.35
CA ILE A 50 -3.79 -10.82 3.18
C ILE A 50 -5.00 -11.19 2.34
N ASP A 51 -5.14 -10.64 1.14
CA ASP A 51 -6.24 -11.00 0.25
C ASP A 51 -6.24 -12.51 -0.04
N ARG A 52 -5.08 -13.08 -0.41
CA ARG A 52 -4.95 -14.54 -0.61
C ARG A 52 -5.27 -15.35 0.65
N GLN A 53 -4.97 -14.83 1.84
CA GLN A 53 -5.36 -15.47 3.11
C GLN A 53 -6.88 -15.39 3.32
N SER A 54 -7.50 -14.23 3.04
CA SER A 54 -8.94 -14.01 3.19
C SER A 54 -9.79 -14.88 2.26
N GLN A 55 -9.29 -15.18 1.06
CA GLN A 55 -9.92 -16.13 0.14
C GLN A 55 -9.99 -17.56 0.72
N ARG A 56 -9.06 -17.91 1.61
CA ARG A 56 -8.99 -19.24 2.26
C ARG A 56 -9.66 -19.24 3.63
N ASN A 57 -9.67 -18.10 4.30
CA ASN A 57 -10.23 -17.90 5.63
C ASN A 57 -11.06 -16.60 5.69
N PRO A 58 -12.41 -16.69 5.64
CA PRO A 58 -13.28 -15.51 5.71
C PRO A 58 -13.10 -14.67 6.98
N GLU A 59 -12.55 -15.22 8.07
CA GLU A 59 -12.24 -14.44 9.28
C GLU A 59 -11.20 -13.34 9.02
N GLU A 60 -10.35 -13.51 8.01
CA GLU A 60 -9.35 -12.51 7.61
C GLU A 60 -9.93 -11.38 6.76
N LEU A 61 -11.21 -11.42 6.36
CA LEU A 61 -11.83 -10.30 5.62
C LEU A 61 -11.80 -9.00 6.44
N LYS A 62 -11.93 -9.07 7.77
CA LYS A 62 -11.79 -7.91 8.65
C LYS A 62 -10.34 -7.39 8.71
N THR A 63 -9.38 -8.29 8.61
CA THR A 63 -7.96 -7.93 8.52
C THR A 63 -7.70 -7.22 7.20
N LEU A 64 -8.20 -7.77 6.08
CA LEU A 64 -8.09 -7.18 4.75
C LEU A 64 -8.73 -5.79 4.69
N GLU A 65 -9.96 -5.64 5.15
CA GLU A 65 -10.65 -4.34 5.17
C GLU A 65 -9.84 -3.27 5.92
N ARG A 66 -9.30 -3.64 7.10
CA ARG A 66 -8.46 -2.73 7.89
C ARG A 66 -7.18 -2.37 7.16
N GLU A 67 -6.50 -3.35 6.58
CA GLU A 67 -5.24 -3.10 5.90
C GLU A 67 -5.41 -2.32 4.60
N LEU A 68 -6.48 -2.55 3.83
CA LEU A 68 -6.84 -1.73 2.68
C LEU A 68 -7.09 -0.28 3.10
N THR A 69 -7.84 -0.06 4.19
CA THR A 69 -8.08 1.29 4.73
C THR A 69 -6.78 1.99 5.13
N ASN A 70 -5.82 1.25 5.70
CA ASN A 70 -4.52 1.80 6.07
C ASN A 70 -3.64 2.04 4.85
N ALA A 71 -3.61 1.11 3.89
CA ALA A 71 -2.86 1.20 2.66
C ALA A 71 -3.30 2.41 1.83
N ALA A 72 -4.61 2.65 1.69
CA ALA A 72 -5.15 3.84 1.02
C ALA A 72 -4.56 5.14 1.60
N LYS A 73 -4.53 5.26 2.94
CA LYS A 73 -3.96 6.43 3.62
C LYS A 73 -2.45 6.55 3.44
N VAL A 74 -1.74 5.44 3.36
CA VAL A 74 -0.29 5.45 3.15
C VAL A 74 0.04 5.82 1.72
N TYR A 75 -0.63 5.23 0.73
CA TYR A 75 -0.44 5.59 -0.68
C TYR A 75 -0.75 7.06 -0.95
N GLN A 76 -1.84 7.60 -0.38
CA GLN A 76 -2.13 9.04 -0.48
C GLN A 76 -1.03 9.90 0.14
N LYS A 77 -0.40 9.45 1.23
CA LYS A 77 0.74 10.18 1.79
C LYS A 77 1.98 10.07 0.92
N LEU A 78 2.25 8.89 0.38
CA LEU A 78 3.37 8.68 -0.53
C LEU A 78 3.21 9.54 -1.79
N GLU A 79 2.01 9.65 -2.34
CA GLU A 79 1.67 10.61 -3.41
C GLU A 79 2.08 12.04 -3.01
N ILE A 80 1.56 12.57 -1.90
CA ILE A 80 1.88 13.92 -1.42
C ILE A 80 3.38 14.10 -1.19
N PHE A 81 4.07 13.11 -0.61
CA PHE A 81 5.52 13.15 -0.46
C PHE A 81 6.23 13.20 -1.81
N GLY A 82 5.81 12.41 -2.79
CA GLY A 82 6.42 12.44 -4.11
C GLY A 82 6.24 13.80 -4.79
N GLU A 83 5.06 14.42 -4.64
CA GLU A 83 4.80 15.78 -5.14
C GLU A 83 5.67 16.84 -4.44
N ASP A 84 5.73 16.81 -3.11
CA ASP A 84 6.47 17.80 -2.30
C ASP A 84 7.99 17.75 -2.56
N PHE A 85 8.52 16.57 -2.90
CA PHE A 85 9.94 16.34 -3.15
C PHE A 85 10.32 16.28 -4.64
N ASP A 86 9.37 16.51 -5.56
CA ASP A 86 9.57 16.46 -7.01
C ASP A 86 10.15 15.10 -7.47
N PHE A 87 9.64 14.01 -6.90
CA PHE A 87 9.98 12.64 -7.29
C PHE A 87 9.28 12.23 -8.59
N ASP A 88 9.65 11.06 -9.11
CA ASP A 88 9.12 10.52 -10.36
C ASP A 88 7.58 10.57 -10.43
N SER A 89 7.07 11.38 -11.36
CA SER A 89 5.64 11.63 -11.55
C SER A 89 4.85 10.39 -11.94
N ASP A 90 5.48 9.43 -12.62
CA ASP A 90 4.81 8.19 -13.01
C ASP A 90 4.49 7.35 -11.77
N VAL A 91 5.44 7.32 -10.81
CA VAL A 91 5.25 6.62 -9.54
C VAL A 91 4.30 7.36 -8.61
N VAL A 92 4.30 8.70 -8.63
CA VAL A 92 3.28 9.51 -7.93
C VAL A 92 1.87 9.16 -8.44
N SER A 93 1.68 9.09 -9.76
CA SER A 93 0.39 8.71 -10.35
C SER A 93 -0.02 7.29 -9.96
N LEU A 94 0.92 6.36 -9.90
CA LEU A 94 0.64 5.00 -9.44
C LEU A 94 0.18 4.96 -7.97
N TYR A 95 0.76 5.79 -7.10
CA TYR A 95 0.30 5.90 -5.71
C TYR A 95 -1.09 6.50 -5.58
N SER A 96 -1.43 7.48 -6.41
CA SER A 96 -2.80 8.00 -6.49
C SER A 96 -3.79 6.87 -6.83
N ASN A 97 -3.52 6.12 -7.90
CA ASN A 97 -4.35 5.00 -8.33
C ASN A 97 -4.44 3.88 -7.28
N LEU A 98 -3.32 3.54 -6.62
CA LEU A 98 -3.27 2.54 -5.55
C LEU A 98 -4.02 3.00 -4.30
N ALA A 99 -4.03 4.30 -4.00
CA ALA A 99 -4.80 4.86 -2.89
C ALA A 99 -6.30 4.74 -3.15
N ASP A 100 -6.74 5.12 -4.34
CA ASP A 100 -8.15 5.07 -4.76
C ASP A 100 -8.68 3.64 -4.73
N ILE A 101 -8.01 2.69 -5.40
CA ILE A 101 -8.47 1.31 -5.46
C ILE A 101 -8.50 0.65 -4.06
N CYS A 102 -7.52 0.94 -3.19
CA CYS A 102 -7.55 0.45 -1.80
C CYS A 102 -8.75 1.02 -1.03
N GLY A 103 -9.03 2.31 -1.24
CA GLY A 103 -10.13 3.01 -0.58
C GLY A 103 -11.49 2.49 -1.03
N GLU A 104 -11.70 2.38 -2.33
CA GLU A 104 -12.93 1.85 -2.92
C GLU A 104 -13.15 0.40 -2.51
N TRP A 105 -12.12 -0.45 -2.59
CA TRP A 105 -12.19 -1.84 -2.17
C TRP A 105 -12.59 -1.96 -0.69
N ALA A 106 -11.97 -1.19 0.20
CA ALA A 106 -12.33 -1.20 1.62
C ALA A 106 -13.77 -0.74 1.90
N VAL A 107 -14.27 0.23 1.13
CA VAL A 107 -15.66 0.71 1.23
C VAL A 107 -16.63 -0.39 0.79
N ASP A 108 -16.38 -0.99 -0.37
CA ASP A 108 -17.21 -2.02 -0.96
C ASP A 108 -17.28 -3.29 -0.09
N MET A 109 -16.17 -3.65 0.57
CA MET A 109 -16.15 -4.75 1.55
C MET A 109 -17.16 -4.52 2.68
N LYS A 110 -17.37 -3.28 3.14
CA LYS A 110 -18.35 -2.97 4.21
C LYS A 110 -19.79 -3.18 3.75
N PHE A 111 -20.04 -3.09 2.45
CA PHE A 111 -21.36 -3.29 1.85
C PHE A 111 -21.58 -4.72 1.31
N ASN A 112 -20.63 -5.63 1.52
CA ASN A 112 -20.65 -7.02 1.02
C ASN A 112 -20.91 -7.11 -0.50
N THR A 113 -20.36 -6.19 -1.28
CA THR A 113 -20.41 -6.26 -2.75
C THR A 113 -19.41 -7.29 -3.30
N SER A 114 -19.30 -7.45 -4.62
CA SER A 114 -18.27 -8.33 -5.22
C SER A 114 -16.91 -7.65 -5.18
N MET A 115 -15.86 -8.40 -4.82
CA MET A 115 -14.48 -7.90 -4.66
C MET A 115 -13.54 -8.27 -5.82
N GLU A 116 -14.02 -9.06 -6.80
CA GLU A 116 -13.16 -9.62 -7.85
C GLU A 116 -12.56 -8.54 -8.75
N GLU A 117 -13.32 -7.49 -9.08
CA GLU A 117 -12.85 -6.38 -9.89
C GLU A 117 -11.76 -5.59 -9.16
N HIS A 118 -11.98 -5.23 -7.90
CA HIS A 118 -10.98 -4.56 -7.06
C HIS A 118 -9.68 -5.36 -6.94
N ARG A 119 -9.78 -6.68 -6.75
CA ARG A 119 -8.61 -7.56 -6.71
C ARG A 119 -7.83 -7.54 -8.02
N SER A 120 -8.53 -7.71 -9.15
CA SER A 120 -7.89 -7.72 -10.47
C SER A 120 -7.20 -6.39 -10.77
N ASN A 121 -7.90 -5.28 -10.51
CA ASN A 121 -7.37 -3.93 -10.75
C ASN A 121 -6.16 -3.66 -9.84
N PHE A 122 -6.21 -4.07 -8.57
CA PHE A 122 -5.09 -3.93 -7.66
C PHE A 122 -3.87 -4.76 -8.11
N GLU A 123 -4.07 -6.01 -8.54
CA GLU A 123 -2.99 -6.88 -9.03
C GLU A 123 -2.34 -6.30 -10.29
N GLU A 124 -3.12 -5.72 -11.21
CA GLU A 124 -2.62 -5.08 -12.42
C GLU A 124 -1.82 -3.80 -12.08
N LEU A 125 -2.38 -2.91 -11.25
CA LEU A 125 -1.69 -1.69 -10.81
C LEU A 125 -0.40 -1.98 -10.04
N HIS A 126 -0.40 -2.98 -9.15
CA HIS A 126 0.80 -3.35 -8.40
C HIS A 126 1.87 -4.00 -9.29
N LYS A 127 1.45 -4.71 -10.34
CA LYS A 127 2.37 -5.23 -11.35
C LYS A 127 3.00 -4.10 -12.17
N GLU A 128 2.21 -3.14 -12.64
CA GLU A 128 2.71 -1.94 -13.32
C GLU A 128 3.70 -1.19 -12.42
N TYR A 129 3.33 -0.98 -11.15
CA TYR A 129 4.20 -0.39 -10.16
C TYR A 129 5.56 -1.10 -10.07
N LYS A 130 5.55 -2.43 -9.99
CA LYS A 130 6.77 -3.21 -9.93
C LYS A 130 7.64 -3.03 -11.18
N GLU A 131 7.03 -2.97 -12.37
CA GLU A 131 7.75 -2.81 -13.65
C GLU A 131 8.34 -1.39 -13.80
N THR A 132 7.72 -0.39 -13.19
CA THR A 132 8.24 0.99 -13.17
C THR A 132 9.38 1.17 -12.17
N VAL A 133 9.36 0.43 -11.06
CA VAL A 133 10.23 0.65 -9.90
C VAL A 133 11.39 -0.35 -9.78
N MET A 134 11.28 -1.55 -10.37
CA MET A 134 12.29 -2.64 -10.29
C MET A 134 12.86 -3.04 -11.65
#